data_AF-T1KBT9-F1
#
_entry.id   AF-T1KBT9-F1
#
_cell.length_a   1.000
_cell.length_b   1.000
_cell.length_c   1.000
_cell.angle_alpha   90.00
_cell.angle_beta   90.00
_cell.angle_gamma   90.00
#
_symmetry.space_group_name_H-M   'P 1'
#
loop_
_entity.id
_entity.type
_entity.pdbx_description
1 polymer ?
#
loop_
_entity_poly.entity_id
_entity_poly.type
_entity_poly.pdbx_seq_one_letter_code
_entity_poly.pdbx_strand_id
1 'polypeptide(L)'
;MKDRRPGRRENGRRSLAGEGSFSRDRKEVVFRIIRRVVTLLQLFTFAQFGCNGLGQTLERSMAKKHSKGNHWGDLRAKLEMAIIKLLEINEEKSFNDSDYTSDGEEIPVFQYNEKMTNAVRKEFCICLKDLIEHGLTCKYSGPIGTSLIPSYFIGLGCFSARSAQLSHDRSMTAWDLILKYYELKNGQQFNSCPARRLSQSFNLEIVGNVAITPKHSLLTAIDNIIQTHTKLRRSPDSHFKAFICEALNQRKLVVWLKLILKNRTLLDSYYEEWSYTASTGWEDAFASLSKLNEIKFKLPTDWAVRQLQNINDAFN
;
A
#
# COMPACT_ATOMS: atom_id res chain seq x y z
N MET A 1 93.48 75.97 21.30
CA MET A 1 93.48 74.84 20.34
C MET A 1 92.29 73.94 20.67
N LYS A 2 91.13 74.20 20.05
CA LYS A 2 90.44 73.34 19.04
C LYS A 2 90.03 71.97 19.61
N ASP A 3 88.75 71.82 19.98
CA ASP A 3 87.65 71.22 19.17
C ASP A 3 87.59 69.69 19.39
N ARG A 4 86.48 68.99 19.72
CA ARG A 4 85.05 69.16 19.42
C ARG A 4 84.15 68.51 20.50
N ARG A 5 82.94 69.06 20.62
CA ARG A 5 81.69 68.58 21.27
C ARG A 5 81.01 67.40 20.50
N PRO A 6 79.78 66.91 20.86
CA PRO A 6 79.15 66.63 22.17
C PRO A 6 78.19 65.38 22.17
N GLY A 7 77.53 65.12 23.30
CA GLY A 7 76.20 64.46 23.39
C GLY A 7 76.21 63.21 24.26
N ARG A 8 75.22 62.88 25.10
CA ARG A 8 73.81 63.30 25.20
C ARG A 8 73.30 62.92 26.60
N ARG A 9 72.40 63.75 27.14
CA ARG A 9 71.63 63.55 28.38
C ARG A 9 70.79 62.27 28.32
N GLU A 10 70.60 61.60 29.47
CA GLU A 10 69.31 61.00 29.80
C GLU A 10 68.94 61.29 31.25
N ASN A 11 67.83 62.00 31.37
CA ASN A 11 67.16 62.37 32.61
C ASN A 11 65.72 61.88 32.44
N GLY A 12 65.23 61.12 33.42
CA GLY A 12 63.81 60.95 33.70
C GLY A 12 62.99 60.03 32.76
N ARG A 13 62.48 58.94 33.34
CA ARG A 13 61.08 58.86 33.81
C ARG A 13 60.76 57.42 34.23
N ARG A 14 60.55 57.21 35.52
CA ARG A 14 59.73 56.09 36.01
C ARG A 14 58.31 56.34 35.52
N SER A 15 57.73 55.39 34.79
CA SER A 15 56.28 55.34 34.54
C SER A 15 55.81 53.90 34.45
N LEU A 16 55.10 53.50 35.52
CA LEU A 16 53.90 52.65 35.55
C LEU A 16 53.66 51.75 34.31
N ALA A 17 54.12 50.49 34.40
CA ALA A 17 53.75 49.42 33.47
C ALA A 17 53.38 48.16 34.29
N GLY A 18 52.25 48.21 35.00
CA GLY A 18 51.80 47.11 35.87
C GLY A 18 50.41 46.55 35.59
N GLU A 19 49.50 47.30 34.94
CA GLU A 19 48.08 46.91 34.87
C GLU A 19 47.62 46.40 33.49
N GLY A 20 48.46 46.54 32.45
CA GLY A 20 48.09 46.16 31.07
C GLY A 20 48.30 44.68 30.71
N SER A 21 49.20 43.96 31.38
CA SER A 21 49.56 42.57 31.04
C SER A 21 48.51 41.57 31.56
N PHE A 22 48.05 41.74 32.80
CA PHE A 22 47.07 40.84 33.43
C PHE A 22 45.69 40.86 32.75
N SER A 23 45.32 41.99 32.14
CA SER A 23 44.09 42.09 31.35
C SER A 23 44.23 41.46 29.95
N ARG A 24 45.43 41.38 29.38
CA ARG A 24 45.66 40.69 28.09
C ARG A 24 45.60 39.18 28.26
N ASP A 25 46.24 38.64 29.29
CA ASP A 25 46.21 37.21 29.58
C ASP A 25 44.78 36.69 29.81
N ARG A 26 43.95 37.43 30.55
CA ARG A 26 42.53 37.06 30.72
C ARG A 26 41.75 37.10 29.41
N LYS A 27 42.01 38.08 28.55
CA LYS A 27 41.38 38.16 27.22
C LYS A 27 41.82 37.00 26.33
N GLU A 28 43.09 36.58 26.40
CA GLU A 28 43.61 35.42 25.67
C GLU A 28 43.06 34.09 26.17
N VAL A 29 42.88 33.94 27.48
CA VAL A 29 42.23 32.77 28.08
C VAL A 29 40.76 32.71 27.69
N VAL A 30 40.03 33.82 27.78
CA VAL A 30 38.62 33.91 27.35
C VAL A 30 38.49 33.64 25.86
N PHE A 31 39.38 34.19 25.02
CA PHE A 31 39.36 33.94 23.58
C PHE A 31 39.64 32.47 23.26
N ARG A 32 40.55 31.81 23.99
CA ARG A 32 40.78 30.36 23.88
C ARG A 32 39.56 29.53 24.27
N ILE A 33 38.86 29.92 25.34
CA ILE A 33 37.64 29.22 25.79
C ILE A 33 36.53 29.40 24.76
N ILE A 34 36.28 30.63 24.29
CA ILE A 34 35.26 30.91 23.27
C ILE A 34 35.56 30.12 22.00
N ARG A 35 36.83 30.06 21.56
CA ARG A 35 37.21 29.28 20.37
C ARG A 35 36.94 27.79 20.55
N ARG A 36 37.21 27.22 21.73
CA ARG A 36 36.88 25.82 22.05
C ARG A 36 35.37 25.57 22.09
N VAL A 37 34.60 26.47 22.68
CA VAL A 37 33.14 26.37 22.72
C VAL A 37 32.56 26.47 21.31
N VAL A 38 33.03 27.39 20.47
CA VAL A 38 32.62 27.50 19.07
C VAL A 38 32.96 26.25 18.28
N THR A 39 34.15 25.66 18.46
CA THR A 39 34.48 24.38 17.80
C THR A 39 33.62 23.23 18.26
N LEU A 40 33.25 23.17 19.54
CA LEU A 40 32.33 22.16 20.05
C LEU A 40 30.90 22.38 19.53
N LEU A 41 30.47 23.63 19.39
CA LEU A 41 29.18 23.99 18.82
C LEU A 41 29.14 23.63 17.32
N GLN A 42 30.22 23.90 16.59
CA GLN A 42 30.38 23.50 15.19
C GLN A 42 30.37 21.97 15.06
N LEU A 43 31.11 21.24 15.91
CA LEU A 43 31.10 19.78 15.91
C LEU A 43 29.72 19.21 16.24
N PHE A 44 28.98 19.84 17.16
CA PHE A 44 27.61 19.48 17.48
C PHE A 44 26.65 19.77 16.32
N THR A 45 26.84 20.87 15.58
CA THR A 45 26.06 21.12 14.35
C THR A 45 26.35 20.10 13.27
N PHE A 46 27.61 19.63 13.11
CA PHE A 46 27.92 18.53 12.18
C PHE A 46 27.37 17.18 12.65
N ALA A 47 27.31 16.93 13.96
CA ALA A 47 26.77 15.68 14.49
C ALA A 47 25.23 15.61 14.44
N GLN A 48 24.53 16.75 14.59
CA GLN A 48 23.06 16.82 14.58
C GLN A 48 22.48 17.17 13.20
N PHE A 49 23.23 17.89 12.35
CA PHE A 49 22.78 18.34 11.03
C PHE A 49 23.66 17.85 9.86
N GLY A 50 24.75 17.11 10.11
CA GLY A 50 25.74 16.70 9.10
C GLY A 50 25.75 15.22 8.70
N CYS A 51 24.77 14.41 9.11
CA CYS A 51 24.50 13.11 8.50
C CYS A 51 23.24 13.17 7.65
N ASN A 52 23.27 13.94 6.56
CA ASN A 52 22.36 13.83 5.40
C ASN A 52 22.81 14.75 4.25
N GLY A 53 24.06 14.60 3.77
CA GLY A 53 24.47 15.40 2.61
C GLY A 53 25.95 15.43 2.30
N LEU A 54 26.55 14.28 1.97
CA LEU A 54 27.73 14.27 1.09
C LEU A 54 27.72 12.98 0.26
N GLY A 55 27.05 13.07 -0.88
CA GLY A 55 26.89 11.98 -1.85
C GLY A 55 26.37 12.53 -3.16
N GLN A 56 27.08 13.53 -3.71
CA GLN A 56 26.87 14.12 -5.02
C GLN A 56 28.25 14.56 -5.51
N THR A 57 28.71 14.43 -6.75
CA THR A 57 28.19 13.92 -8.03
C THR A 57 29.40 14.00 -8.98
N LEU A 58 29.51 13.06 -9.93
CA LEU A 58 30.16 13.15 -11.26
C LEU A 58 30.81 11.80 -11.58
N GLU A 59 30.63 11.15 -12.72
CA GLU A 59 29.68 11.24 -13.82
C GLU A 59 30.01 9.99 -14.66
N ARG A 60 29.03 9.12 -14.95
CA ARG A 60 28.95 8.16 -16.08
C ARG A 60 28.11 6.94 -15.74
N SER A 61 26.80 7.14 -15.79
CA SER A 61 25.86 6.34 -16.60
C SER A 61 24.46 6.70 -16.12
N MET A 62 23.68 7.28 -17.03
CA MET A 62 22.22 7.36 -16.93
C MET A 62 21.63 5.94 -17.00
N ALA A 63 21.93 5.08 -16.04
CA ALA A 63 21.11 3.91 -15.78
C ALA A 63 19.99 4.40 -14.86
N LYS A 64 18.82 4.65 -15.44
CA LYS A 64 17.57 4.90 -14.73
C LYS A 64 17.46 3.88 -13.59
N LYS A 65 17.71 4.32 -12.36
CA LYS A 65 17.42 3.56 -11.15
C LYS A 65 15.90 3.60 -10.96
N HIS A 66 15.17 2.88 -11.80
CA HIS A 66 13.88 2.38 -11.37
C HIS A 66 14.18 1.55 -10.13
N SER A 67 13.47 1.82 -9.02
CA SER A 67 13.45 0.87 -7.91
C SER A 67 13.13 -0.48 -8.54
N LYS A 68 13.98 -1.47 -8.32
CA LYS A 68 13.77 -2.85 -8.76
C LYS A 68 12.66 -3.46 -7.91
N GLY A 69 11.48 -2.83 -7.92
CA GLY A 69 10.23 -3.50 -7.61
C GLY A 69 10.08 -4.62 -8.64
N ASN A 70 9.61 -5.78 -8.18
CA ASN A 70 9.44 -6.96 -9.01
C ASN A 70 8.87 -6.55 -10.37
N HIS A 71 9.59 -6.87 -11.44
CA HIS A 71 9.13 -6.61 -12.79
C HIS A 71 7.72 -7.21 -12.91
N TRP A 72 6.77 -6.47 -13.47
CA TRP A 72 5.39 -6.97 -13.60
C TRP A 72 5.33 -8.33 -14.29
N GLY A 73 6.33 -8.69 -15.11
CA GLY A 73 6.49 -10.02 -15.71
C GLY A 73 6.59 -11.15 -14.68
N ASP A 74 7.28 -10.94 -13.55
CA ASP A 74 7.37 -11.96 -12.49
C ASP A 74 6.02 -12.14 -11.79
N LEU A 75 5.31 -11.04 -11.54
CA LEU A 75 3.95 -11.05 -10.97
C LEU A 75 2.98 -11.73 -11.93
N ARG A 76 3.12 -11.46 -13.22
CA ARG A 76 2.32 -12.03 -14.29
C ARG A 76 2.54 -13.53 -14.43
N ALA A 77 3.78 -13.98 -14.35
CA ALA A 77 4.13 -15.40 -14.36
C ALA A 77 3.58 -16.13 -13.13
N LYS A 78 3.67 -15.53 -11.93
CA LYS A 78 3.03 -16.09 -10.72
C LYS A 78 1.51 -16.24 -10.88
N LEU A 79 0.86 -15.26 -11.50
CA LEU A 79 -0.57 -15.35 -11.79
C LEU A 79 -0.87 -16.51 -12.77
N GLU A 80 -0.06 -16.70 -13.81
CA GLU A 80 -0.23 -17.85 -14.72
C GLU A 80 -0.11 -19.18 -13.98
N MET A 81 0.94 -19.35 -13.17
CA MET A 81 1.14 -20.58 -12.41
C MET A 81 -0.04 -20.86 -11.47
N ALA A 82 -0.61 -19.83 -10.85
CA ALA A 82 -1.80 -19.97 -10.02
C ALA A 82 -3.04 -20.38 -10.84
N ILE A 83 -3.21 -19.86 -12.05
CA ILE A 83 -4.32 -20.23 -12.94
C ILE A 83 -4.18 -21.69 -13.40
N ILE A 84 -2.97 -22.08 -13.84
CA ILE A 84 -2.67 -23.45 -14.27
C ILE A 84 -2.97 -24.43 -13.14
N LYS A 85 -2.49 -24.15 -11.94
CA LYS A 85 -2.78 -24.97 -10.76
C LYS A 85 -4.28 -25.15 -10.48
N LEU A 86 -5.08 -24.10 -10.66
CA LEU A 86 -6.54 -24.22 -10.49
C LEU A 86 -7.19 -25.10 -11.56
N LEU A 87 -6.67 -25.07 -12.79
CA LEU A 87 -7.12 -25.94 -13.89
C LEU A 87 -6.71 -27.39 -13.63
N GLU A 88 -5.47 -27.64 -13.21
CA GLU A 88 -4.98 -28.98 -12.83
C GLU A 88 -5.83 -29.59 -11.71
N ILE A 89 -6.11 -28.85 -10.64
CA ILE A 89 -7.00 -29.32 -9.57
C ILE A 89 -8.40 -29.63 -10.13
N ASN A 90 -8.89 -28.88 -11.11
CA ASN A 90 -10.18 -29.17 -11.74
C ASN A 90 -10.15 -30.41 -12.63
N GLU A 91 -9.06 -30.65 -13.35
CA GLU A 91 -8.86 -31.86 -14.15
C GLU A 91 -8.76 -33.11 -13.28
N GLU A 92 -8.00 -33.07 -12.17
CA GLU A 92 -7.92 -34.16 -11.19
C GLU A 92 -9.31 -34.58 -10.68
N LYS A 93 -10.25 -33.63 -10.57
CA LYS A 93 -11.64 -33.95 -10.22
C LYS A 93 -12.33 -34.79 -11.29
N SER A 94 -12.14 -34.42 -12.56
CA SER A 94 -12.83 -35.05 -13.68
C SER A 94 -12.40 -36.50 -13.89
N PHE A 95 -11.13 -36.82 -13.63
CA PHE A 95 -10.62 -38.19 -13.75
C PHE A 95 -11.21 -39.12 -12.67
N ASN A 96 -11.30 -38.64 -11.43
CA ASN A 96 -11.84 -39.42 -10.30
C ASN A 96 -13.34 -39.72 -10.41
N ASP A 97 -14.12 -38.90 -11.13
CA ASP A 97 -15.55 -39.16 -11.38
C ASP A 97 -15.78 -40.20 -12.50
N SER A 98 -14.77 -40.52 -13.31
CA SER A 98 -14.92 -41.33 -14.53
C SER A 98 -14.41 -42.77 -14.45
N ASP A 99 -13.67 -43.12 -13.38
CA ASP A 99 -13.14 -44.48 -13.24
C ASP A 99 -14.12 -45.42 -12.52
N TYR A 100 -14.43 -46.46 -13.26
CA TYR A 100 -15.35 -47.56 -13.01
C TYR A 100 -14.94 -48.41 -11.78
N THR A 101 -15.85 -48.54 -10.81
CA THR A 101 -15.96 -49.58 -9.75
C THR A 101 -14.65 -50.24 -9.25
N SER A 102 -14.18 -49.93 -8.02
CA SER A 102 -13.52 -50.90 -7.11
C SER A 102 -13.01 -50.24 -5.81
N ASP A 103 -13.78 -50.37 -4.72
CA ASP A 103 -13.31 -50.55 -3.33
C ASP A 103 -12.13 -49.70 -2.80
N GLY A 104 -12.02 -48.43 -3.19
CA GLY A 104 -11.00 -47.50 -2.71
C GLY A 104 -11.65 -46.20 -2.25
N GLU A 105 -11.35 -45.79 -1.01
CA GLU A 105 -11.95 -44.67 -0.28
C GLU A 105 -12.33 -43.47 -1.16
N GLU A 106 -13.63 -43.13 -1.19
CA GLU A 106 -14.13 -41.88 -1.75
C GLU A 106 -13.33 -40.72 -1.13
N ILE A 107 -12.44 -40.09 -1.91
CA ILE A 107 -11.82 -38.83 -1.49
C ILE A 107 -12.98 -37.88 -1.20
N PRO A 108 -13.23 -37.49 0.07
CA PRO A 108 -14.50 -36.86 0.40
C PRO A 108 -14.61 -35.57 -0.40
N VAL A 109 -15.75 -35.32 -1.06
CA VAL A 109 -16.07 -34.08 -1.80
C VAL A 109 -15.72 -32.82 -0.97
N PHE A 110 -15.71 -32.95 0.35
CA PHE A 110 -15.22 -31.97 1.31
C PHE A 110 -13.74 -31.58 1.12
N GLN A 111 -12.84 -32.55 0.97
CA GLN A 111 -11.39 -32.34 0.82
C GLN A 111 -11.04 -31.68 -0.53
N TYR A 112 -11.78 -32.00 -1.61
CA TYR A 112 -11.65 -31.33 -2.90
C TYR A 112 -11.97 -29.83 -2.81
N ASN A 113 -13.11 -29.50 -2.18
CA ASN A 113 -13.52 -28.12 -1.98
C ASN A 113 -12.52 -27.35 -1.10
N GLU A 114 -11.90 -28.01 -0.13
CA GLU A 114 -10.86 -27.41 0.70
C GLU A 114 -9.57 -27.12 -0.07
N LYS A 115 -9.07 -28.08 -0.87
CA LYS A 115 -7.91 -27.87 -1.75
C LYS A 115 -8.14 -26.73 -2.73
N MET A 116 -9.28 -26.74 -3.42
CA MET A 116 -9.66 -25.68 -4.36
C MET A 116 -9.78 -24.32 -3.66
N THR A 117 -10.44 -24.27 -2.49
CA THR A 117 -10.61 -23.02 -1.76
C THR A 117 -9.28 -22.48 -1.24
N ASN A 118 -8.38 -23.34 -0.77
CA ASN A 118 -7.04 -22.96 -0.34
C ASN A 118 -6.23 -22.40 -1.51
N ALA A 119 -6.21 -23.08 -2.66
CA ALA A 119 -5.52 -22.62 -3.87
C ALA A 119 -6.05 -21.24 -4.30
N VAL A 120 -7.37 -21.04 -4.30
CA VAL A 120 -7.96 -19.73 -4.65
C VAL A 120 -7.58 -18.65 -3.64
N ARG A 121 -7.78 -18.87 -2.34
CA ARG A 121 -7.66 -17.81 -1.33
C ARG A 121 -6.22 -17.51 -0.93
N LYS A 122 -5.33 -18.51 -0.92
CA LYS A 122 -3.94 -18.37 -0.46
C LYS A 122 -2.95 -18.12 -1.59
N GLU A 123 -3.27 -18.46 -2.83
CA GLU A 123 -2.34 -18.29 -3.95
C GLU A 123 -2.93 -17.35 -4.99
N PHE A 124 -4.02 -17.76 -5.65
CA PHE A 124 -4.61 -16.99 -6.76
C PHE A 124 -4.99 -15.55 -6.35
N CYS A 125 -5.69 -15.38 -5.22
CA CYS A 125 -6.07 -14.05 -4.74
C CYS A 125 -4.86 -13.17 -4.46
N ILE A 126 -3.74 -13.74 -3.98
CA ILE A 126 -2.53 -12.98 -3.68
C ILE A 126 -1.86 -12.55 -4.98
N CYS A 127 -1.65 -13.48 -5.92
CA CYS A 127 -1.03 -13.15 -7.21
C CYS A 127 -1.84 -12.11 -7.99
N LEU A 128 -3.17 -12.24 -8.00
CA LEU A 128 -4.04 -11.28 -8.66
C LEU A 128 -3.99 -9.91 -7.97
N LYS A 129 -4.01 -9.88 -6.63
CA LYS A 129 -3.88 -8.65 -5.85
C LYS A 129 -2.56 -7.95 -6.14
N ASP A 130 -1.44 -8.66 -6.05
CA ASP A 130 -0.11 -8.09 -6.27
C ASP A 130 0.02 -7.48 -7.68
N LEU A 131 -0.59 -8.13 -8.69
CA LEU A 131 -0.62 -7.61 -10.05
C LEU A 131 -1.53 -6.37 -10.18
N ILE A 132 -2.68 -6.35 -9.51
CA ILE A 132 -3.56 -5.16 -9.45
C ILE A 132 -2.87 -4.00 -8.75
N GLU A 133 -2.20 -4.26 -7.62
CA GLU A 133 -1.53 -3.26 -6.78
C GLU A 133 -0.21 -2.76 -7.37
N HIS A 134 0.32 -3.41 -8.41
CA HIS A 134 1.54 -2.99 -9.07
C HIS A 134 1.39 -1.60 -9.70
N GLY A 135 2.05 -0.60 -9.12
CA GLY A 135 2.01 0.78 -9.57
C GLY A 135 0.75 1.53 -9.16
N LEU A 136 0.03 1.04 -8.15
CA LEU A 136 -1.02 1.82 -7.47
C LEU A 136 -0.40 2.91 -6.62
N THR A 137 -1.00 4.10 -6.65
CA THR A 137 -0.57 5.27 -5.88
C THR A 137 -1.69 5.83 -5.04
N CYS A 138 -1.35 6.22 -3.81
CA CYS A 138 -2.24 6.97 -2.94
C CYS A 138 -1.95 8.47 -3.12
N LYS A 139 -2.43 9.07 -4.21
CA LYS A 139 -2.25 10.52 -4.44
C LYS A 139 -3.18 11.38 -3.57
N TYR A 140 -4.19 10.75 -2.95
CA TYR A 140 -5.24 11.41 -2.16
C TYR A 140 -5.64 10.62 -0.91
N SER A 141 -4.70 10.33 0.00
CA SER A 141 -5.09 10.20 1.41
C SER A 141 -5.09 11.59 2.05
N GLY A 142 -6.14 12.35 1.77
CA GLY A 142 -6.46 13.48 2.65
C GLY A 142 -6.61 12.93 4.08
N PRO A 143 -6.03 13.60 5.10
CA PRO A 143 -6.16 13.13 6.47
C PRO A 143 -7.65 13.10 6.83
N ILE A 144 -8.15 11.91 7.15
CA ILE A 144 -9.42 11.73 7.85
C ILE A 144 -9.15 12.22 9.27
N GLY A 145 -9.23 13.54 9.46
CA GLY A 145 -8.87 14.22 10.69
C GLY A 145 -8.31 15.60 10.38
N THR A 146 -9.09 16.62 10.69
CA THR A 146 -8.74 18.04 10.62
C THR A 146 -7.42 18.34 11.34
N SER A 147 -6.30 18.38 10.61
CA SER A 147 -5.06 18.98 11.07
C SER A 147 -4.66 20.06 10.09
N LEU A 148 -4.95 21.31 10.45
CA LEU A 148 -4.62 22.51 9.68
C LEU A 148 -3.19 22.99 9.96
N ILE A 149 -2.29 22.10 10.40
CA ILE A 149 -0.91 22.48 10.72
C ILE A 149 -0.01 22.00 9.58
N PRO A 150 0.56 22.92 8.79
CA PRO A 150 1.56 22.58 7.79
C PRO A 150 2.74 21.82 8.42
N SER A 151 3.24 20.82 7.71
CA SER A 151 4.28 19.86 8.15
C SER A 151 5.60 20.48 8.62
N TYR A 152 5.85 21.76 8.34
CA TYR A 152 7.06 22.47 8.77
C TYR A 152 6.99 23.03 10.20
N PHE A 153 5.84 22.97 10.88
CA PHE A 153 5.68 23.48 12.26
C PHE A 153 5.76 22.40 13.36
N ILE A 154 5.93 21.11 13.02
CA ILE A 154 5.95 19.98 13.98
C ILE A 154 7.37 19.72 14.52
N GLY A 155 8.14 20.78 14.77
CA GLY A 155 9.55 20.71 15.18
C GLY A 155 9.84 21.04 16.64
N LEU A 156 8.84 21.42 17.45
CA LEU A 156 9.07 22.04 18.76
C LEU A 156 8.35 21.38 19.95
N GLY A 157 7.68 20.24 19.78
CA GLY A 157 6.96 19.57 20.88
C GLY A 157 7.29 18.09 21.00
N CYS A 158 7.58 17.60 22.21
CA CYS A 158 7.78 16.19 22.54
C CYS A 158 6.49 15.34 22.48
N PHE A 159 5.60 15.59 21.51
CA PHE A 159 4.49 14.69 21.21
C PHE A 159 4.98 13.66 20.19
N SER A 160 4.76 12.39 20.51
CA SER A 160 5.25 11.23 19.75
C SER A 160 4.94 11.33 18.24
N ALA A 161 5.93 11.73 17.44
CA ALA A 161 5.87 11.75 15.98
C ALA A 161 5.70 10.35 15.35
N ARG A 162 5.79 9.28 16.15
CA ARG A 162 5.66 7.89 15.65
C ARG A 162 4.26 7.56 15.15
N SER A 163 3.21 8.23 15.63
CA SER A 163 1.84 7.92 15.19
C SER A 163 1.42 8.64 13.91
N ALA A 164 1.97 9.82 13.62
CA ALA A 164 1.60 10.63 12.46
C ALA A 164 2.41 10.29 11.19
N GLN A 165 3.61 9.70 11.34
CA GLN A 165 4.36 9.13 10.21
C GLN A 165 3.74 7.81 9.71
N LEU A 166 3.00 7.08 10.56
CA LEU A 166 2.35 5.82 10.17
C LEU A 166 1.12 6.03 9.27
N SER A 167 0.52 7.23 9.27
CA SER A 167 -0.66 7.54 8.45
C SER A 167 -0.35 7.93 7.01
N HIS A 168 0.92 8.20 6.67
CA HIS A 168 1.33 8.62 5.32
C HIS A 168 1.81 7.48 4.42
N ASP A 169 1.91 6.24 4.94
CA ASP A 169 2.48 5.09 4.24
C ASP A 169 1.48 3.96 3.97
N ARG A 170 0.16 4.24 4.07
CA ARG A 170 -0.83 3.26 3.65
C ARG A 170 -0.88 3.24 2.12
N SER A 171 -0.14 2.32 1.52
CA SER A 171 -0.31 1.96 0.11
C SER A 171 -1.78 1.61 -0.15
N MET A 172 -2.32 2.16 -1.23
CA MET A 172 -3.70 1.91 -1.62
C MET A 172 -3.84 0.45 -2.01
N THR A 173 -4.75 -0.27 -1.36
CA THR A 173 -4.97 -1.70 -1.64
C THR A 173 -5.89 -1.91 -2.84
N ALA A 174 -5.88 -3.11 -3.40
CA ALA A 174 -6.80 -3.50 -4.48
C ALA A 174 -8.27 -3.34 -4.06
N TRP A 175 -8.60 -3.59 -2.79
CA TRP A 175 -9.95 -3.35 -2.26
C TRP A 175 -10.29 -1.87 -2.21
N ASP A 176 -9.35 -1.02 -1.79
CA ASP A 176 -9.55 0.43 -1.76
C ASP A 176 -9.83 0.96 -3.18
N LEU A 177 -9.19 0.41 -4.22
CA LEU A 177 -9.50 0.71 -5.63
C LEU A 177 -10.95 0.32 -6.02
N ILE A 178 -11.39 -0.87 -5.61
CA ILE A 178 -12.75 -1.34 -5.85
C ILE A 178 -13.77 -0.42 -5.18
N LEU A 179 -13.48 0.04 -3.95
CA LEU A 179 -14.31 1.03 -3.26
C LEU A 179 -14.34 2.37 -3.99
N LYS A 180 -13.20 2.86 -4.52
CA LYS A 180 -13.19 4.07 -5.35
C LYS A 180 -14.01 3.95 -6.62
N TYR A 181 -14.02 2.77 -7.25
CA TYR A 181 -14.95 2.51 -8.36
C TYR A 181 -16.41 2.58 -7.91
N TYR A 182 -16.73 1.95 -6.77
CA TYR A 182 -18.07 1.91 -6.20
C TYR A 182 -18.59 3.32 -5.86
N GLU A 183 -17.75 4.15 -5.22
CA GLU A 183 -18.02 5.55 -4.91
C GLU A 183 -18.26 6.37 -6.19
N LEU A 184 -17.36 6.26 -7.18
CA LEU A 184 -17.45 6.98 -8.44
C LEU A 184 -18.76 6.67 -9.20
N LYS A 185 -19.30 5.46 -9.06
CA LYS A 185 -20.55 5.04 -9.69
C LYS A 185 -21.78 5.30 -8.82
N ASN A 186 -21.66 6.02 -7.71
CA ASN A 186 -22.73 6.26 -6.74
C ASN A 186 -23.39 4.95 -6.28
N GLY A 187 -22.58 3.91 -6.03
CA GLY A 187 -23.05 2.56 -5.74
C GLY A 187 -24.06 2.49 -4.59
N GLN A 188 -23.84 3.28 -3.53
CA GLN A 188 -24.76 3.42 -2.40
C GLN A 188 -26.16 3.84 -2.86
N GLN A 189 -26.26 4.91 -3.66
CA GLN A 189 -27.54 5.42 -4.17
C GLN A 189 -28.19 4.42 -5.12
N PHE A 190 -27.37 3.81 -5.99
CA PHE A 190 -27.80 2.81 -6.96
C PHE A 190 -28.40 1.56 -6.32
N ASN A 191 -27.83 1.09 -5.20
CA ASN A 191 -28.33 -0.08 -4.44
C ASN A 191 -29.41 0.29 -3.40
N SER A 192 -29.52 1.56 -3.01
CA SER A 192 -30.53 2.03 -2.04
C SER A 192 -31.94 2.20 -2.58
N CYS A 193 -32.14 2.06 -3.89
CA CYS A 193 -33.43 2.31 -4.55
C CYS A 193 -34.56 1.48 -3.89
N PRO A 194 -35.57 2.11 -3.24
CA PRO A 194 -36.52 1.43 -2.34
C PRO A 194 -37.29 0.27 -2.99
N ALA A 195 -37.73 0.43 -4.24
CA ALA A 195 -38.45 -0.61 -4.98
C ALA A 195 -37.62 -1.90 -5.11
N ARG A 196 -36.30 -1.78 -5.22
CA ARG A 196 -35.39 -2.91 -5.43
C ARG A 196 -35.07 -3.67 -4.15
N ARG A 197 -34.88 -2.95 -3.04
CA ARG A 197 -34.71 -3.57 -1.71
C ARG A 197 -35.94 -4.38 -1.35
N LEU A 198 -37.14 -3.84 -1.64
CA LEU A 198 -38.38 -4.58 -1.45
C LEU A 198 -38.41 -5.85 -2.33
N SER A 199 -38.13 -5.78 -3.63
CA SER A 199 -38.06 -6.98 -4.49
C SER A 199 -37.06 -8.04 -3.98
N GLN A 200 -35.86 -7.63 -3.56
CA GLN A 200 -34.87 -8.54 -2.98
C GLN A 200 -35.33 -9.14 -1.64
N SER A 201 -36.02 -8.37 -0.80
CA SER A 201 -36.57 -8.85 0.49
C SER A 201 -37.61 -9.95 0.29
N PHE A 202 -38.38 -9.87 -0.80
CA PHE A 202 -39.39 -10.85 -1.17
C PHE A 202 -38.88 -11.92 -2.14
N ASN A 203 -37.56 -11.99 -2.38
CA ASN A 203 -36.93 -12.92 -3.33
C ASN A 203 -37.52 -12.82 -4.76
N LEU A 204 -38.11 -11.68 -5.09
CA LEU A 204 -38.65 -11.40 -6.41
C LEU A 204 -37.47 -11.02 -7.30
N GLU A 205 -37.11 -11.91 -8.24
CA GLU A 205 -36.31 -11.49 -9.40
C GLU A 205 -37.01 -10.28 -10.00
N ILE A 206 -36.29 -9.16 -10.02
CA ILE A 206 -36.85 -7.83 -10.23
C ILE A 206 -37.75 -7.84 -11.46
N VAL A 207 -39.06 -7.84 -11.18
CA VAL A 207 -40.13 -7.86 -12.15
C VAL A 207 -40.03 -6.56 -12.94
N GLY A 208 -39.56 -6.69 -14.19
CA GLY A 208 -39.57 -5.62 -15.17
C GLY A 208 -38.31 -5.61 -16.02
N ASN A 209 -38.28 -6.43 -17.07
CA ASN A 209 -37.59 -6.30 -18.37
C ASN A 209 -36.20 -5.62 -18.49
N VAL A 210 -35.49 -5.34 -17.40
CA VAL A 210 -34.18 -4.71 -17.40
C VAL A 210 -33.17 -5.82 -17.14
N ALA A 211 -32.49 -6.24 -18.21
CA ALA A 211 -31.38 -7.17 -18.11
C ALA A 211 -30.43 -6.74 -16.99
N ILE A 212 -30.09 -7.66 -16.08
CA ILE A 212 -29.10 -7.42 -15.02
C ILE A 212 -27.77 -7.11 -15.71
N THR A 213 -27.45 -5.82 -15.82
CA THR A 213 -26.21 -5.40 -16.47
C THR A 213 -25.02 -5.91 -15.66
N PRO A 214 -23.86 -6.20 -16.29
CA PRO A 214 -22.67 -6.60 -15.54
C PRO A 214 -22.26 -5.56 -14.48
N LYS A 215 -22.45 -4.27 -14.78
CA LYS A 215 -22.30 -3.16 -13.84
C LYS A 215 -23.23 -3.32 -12.63
N HIS A 216 -24.50 -3.64 -12.85
CA HIS A 216 -25.46 -3.87 -11.77
C HIS A 216 -25.02 -5.02 -10.86
N SER A 217 -24.66 -6.17 -11.44
CA SER A 217 -24.21 -7.33 -10.67
C SER A 217 -22.94 -7.03 -9.85
N LEU A 218 -22.01 -6.26 -10.42
CA LEU A 218 -20.78 -5.83 -9.74
C LEU A 218 -21.10 -4.93 -8.53
N LEU A 219 -21.90 -3.89 -8.72
CA LEU A 219 -22.24 -2.95 -7.65
C LEU A 219 -23.03 -3.62 -6.52
N THR A 220 -23.91 -4.58 -6.85
CA THR A 220 -24.66 -5.35 -5.85
C THR A 220 -23.73 -6.28 -5.07
N ALA A 221 -22.80 -6.97 -5.74
CA ALA A 221 -21.85 -7.86 -5.08
C ALA A 221 -20.92 -7.08 -4.12
N ILE A 222 -20.41 -5.91 -4.54
CA ILE A 222 -19.60 -5.05 -3.67
C ILE A 222 -20.40 -4.61 -2.44
N ASP A 223 -21.65 -4.17 -2.62
CA ASP A 223 -22.48 -3.73 -1.50
C ASP A 223 -22.80 -4.86 -0.51
N ASN A 224 -23.12 -6.06 -1.01
CA ASN A 224 -23.30 -7.24 -0.17
C ASN A 224 -22.05 -7.54 0.65
N ILE A 225 -20.86 -7.50 0.04
CA ILE A 225 -19.59 -7.74 0.74
C ILE A 225 -19.34 -6.65 1.78
N ILE A 226 -19.58 -5.38 1.45
CA ILE A 226 -19.47 -4.28 2.43
C ILE A 226 -20.42 -4.56 3.60
N GLN A 227 -21.68 -4.91 3.35
CA GLN A 227 -22.66 -5.16 4.41
C GLN A 227 -22.31 -6.37 5.28
N THR A 228 -21.78 -7.47 4.72
CA THR A 228 -21.43 -8.67 5.49
C THR A 228 -20.10 -8.52 6.24
N HIS A 229 -19.08 -7.93 5.60
CA HIS A 229 -17.72 -7.89 6.14
C HIS A 229 -17.40 -6.64 6.97
N THR A 230 -18.08 -5.51 6.71
CA THR A 230 -17.90 -4.28 7.52
C THR A 230 -18.50 -4.48 8.92
N LYS A 231 -19.63 -5.20 9.03
CA LYS A 231 -20.22 -5.59 10.32
C LYS A 231 -19.23 -6.35 11.21
N LEU A 232 -18.30 -7.07 10.60
CA LEU A 232 -17.29 -7.89 11.28
C LEU A 232 -15.90 -7.24 11.36
N ARG A 233 -15.77 -5.93 11.05
CA ARG A 233 -14.49 -5.16 11.05
C ARG A 233 -13.33 -5.88 10.32
N ARG A 234 -13.61 -6.49 9.17
CA ARG A 234 -12.62 -7.31 8.46
C ARG A 234 -11.54 -6.46 7.77
N SER A 235 -10.36 -7.07 7.56
CA SER A 235 -9.27 -6.43 6.83
C SER A 235 -9.66 -6.18 5.36
N PRO A 236 -9.09 -5.17 4.67
CA PRO A 236 -9.30 -4.94 3.24
C PRO A 236 -8.97 -6.17 2.38
N ASP A 237 -7.94 -6.93 2.77
CA ASP A 237 -7.55 -8.19 2.13
C ASP A 237 -8.64 -9.28 2.23
N SER A 238 -9.37 -9.33 3.34
CA SER A 238 -10.49 -10.27 3.51
C SER A 238 -11.65 -9.92 2.58
N HIS A 239 -11.96 -8.63 2.44
CA HIS A 239 -12.99 -8.15 1.52
C HIS A 239 -12.60 -8.44 0.07
N PHE A 240 -11.34 -8.22 -0.29
CA PHE A 240 -10.82 -8.54 -1.62
C PHE A 240 -10.96 -10.04 -1.92
N LYS A 241 -10.55 -10.92 -1.00
CA LYS A 241 -10.70 -12.38 -1.17
C LYS A 241 -12.17 -12.79 -1.33
N ALA A 242 -13.07 -12.23 -0.52
CA ALA A 242 -14.50 -12.49 -0.64
C ALA A 242 -15.04 -12.04 -2.02
N PHE A 243 -14.62 -10.87 -2.50
CA PHE A 243 -14.97 -10.37 -3.83
C PHE A 243 -14.52 -11.30 -4.95
N ILE A 244 -13.28 -11.78 -4.91
CA ILE A 244 -12.77 -12.72 -5.92
C ILE A 244 -13.52 -14.05 -5.86
N CYS A 245 -13.78 -14.60 -4.67
CA CYS A 245 -14.57 -15.83 -4.53
C CYS A 245 -15.98 -15.67 -5.12
N GLU A 246 -16.66 -14.55 -4.83
CA GLU A 246 -17.99 -14.25 -5.38
C GLU A 246 -17.96 -14.13 -6.91
N ALA A 247 -16.96 -13.42 -7.44
CA ALA A 247 -16.79 -13.21 -8.87
C ALA A 247 -16.51 -14.51 -9.64
N LEU A 248 -15.73 -15.43 -9.03
CA LEU A 248 -15.46 -16.76 -9.57
C LEU A 248 -16.70 -17.65 -9.52
N ASN A 249 -17.44 -17.65 -8.41
CA ASN A 249 -18.71 -18.37 -8.28
C ASN A 249 -19.72 -17.95 -9.36
N GLN A 250 -19.78 -16.65 -9.68
CA GLN A 250 -20.66 -16.12 -10.72
C GLN A 250 -20.08 -16.18 -12.15
N ARG A 251 -18.82 -16.61 -12.33
CA ARG A 251 -18.08 -16.57 -13.62
C ARG A 251 -18.05 -15.17 -14.25
N LYS A 252 -18.00 -14.14 -13.42
CA LYS A 252 -17.99 -12.74 -13.85
C LYS A 252 -16.68 -12.03 -13.57
N LEU A 253 -15.68 -12.73 -13.04
CA LEU A 253 -14.38 -12.15 -12.64
C LEU A 253 -13.77 -11.28 -13.73
N VAL A 254 -13.61 -11.79 -14.95
CA VAL A 254 -13.02 -11.03 -16.07
C VAL A 254 -13.87 -9.80 -16.41
N VAL A 255 -15.19 -9.95 -16.45
CA VAL A 255 -16.11 -8.85 -16.80
C VAL A 255 -16.07 -7.75 -15.73
N TRP A 256 -16.06 -8.11 -14.46
CA TRP A 256 -15.99 -7.19 -13.33
C TRP A 256 -14.64 -6.47 -13.26
N LEU A 257 -13.52 -7.19 -13.42
CA LEU A 257 -12.20 -6.58 -13.46
C LEU A 257 -12.05 -5.63 -14.65
N LYS A 258 -12.57 -5.98 -15.84
CA LYS A 258 -12.59 -5.07 -17.00
C LYS A 258 -13.33 -3.76 -16.69
N LEU A 259 -14.46 -3.82 -15.99
CA LEU A 259 -15.23 -2.62 -15.62
C LEU A 259 -14.44 -1.69 -14.69
N ILE A 260 -13.64 -2.24 -13.79
CA ILE A 260 -12.86 -1.48 -12.80
C ILE A 260 -11.55 -0.98 -13.42
N LEU A 261 -10.74 -1.91 -13.94
CA LEU A 261 -9.35 -1.67 -14.38
C LEU A 261 -9.25 -0.93 -15.72
N LYS A 262 -10.30 -0.94 -16.55
CA LYS A 262 -10.33 -0.12 -17.79
C LYS A 262 -10.98 1.24 -17.60
N ASN A 263 -11.42 1.59 -16.39
CA ASN A 263 -12.02 2.89 -16.15
C ASN A 263 -10.94 3.98 -16.15
N ARG A 264 -10.93 4.81 -17.19
CA ARG A 264 -9.94 5.89 -17.41
C ARG A 264 -9.77 6.79 -16.20
N THR A 265 -10.87 7.18 -15.55
CA THR A 265 -10.79 8.07 -14.38
C THR A 265 -10.01 7.44 -13.22
N LEU A 266 -10.09 6.12 -13.05
CA LEU A 266 -9.33 5.43 -12.01
C LEU A 266 -7.87 5.21 -12.42
N LEU A 267 -7.62 4.88 -13.69
CA LEU A 267 -6.28 4.75 -14.23
C LEU A 267 -5.49 6.05 -14.04
N ASP A 268 -6.04 7.16 -14.50
CA ASP A 268 -5.35 8.45 -14.49
C ASP A 268 -5.14 8.97 -13.05
N SER A 269 -6.04 8.62 -12.13
CA SER A 269 -5.99 9.12 -10.74
C SER A 269 -5.13 8.26 -9.81
N TYR A 270 -5.07 6.95 -10.02
CA TYR A 270 -4.53 6.00 -9.04
C TYR A 270 -3.42 5.10 -9.56
N TYR A 271 -3.14 5.07 -10.86
CA TYR A 271 -2.06 4.26 -11.44
C TYR A 271 -0.92 5.12 -11.97
N GLU A 272 0.30 4.62 -11.82
CA GLU A 272 1.48 5.16 -12.49
C GLU A 272 1.64 4.57 -13.90
N GLU A 273 2.30 5.30 -14.79
CA GLU A 273 2.49 4.90 -16.19
C GLU A 273 3.29 3.60 -16.35
N TRP A 274 4.18 3.30 -15.40
CA TRP A 274 4.96 2.05 -15.36
C TRP A 274 4.17 0.86 -14.78
N SER A 275 2.95 1.07 -14.31
CA SER A 275 2.10 -0.01 -13.79
C SER A 275 1.76 -1.03 -14.87
N TYR A 276 1.52 -2.29 -14.48
CA TYR A 276 1.02 -3.31 -15.40
C TYR A 276 -0.29 -2.85 -16.03
N THR A 277 -1.19 -2.27 -15.22
CA THR A 277 -2.49 -1.81 -15.68
C THR A 277 -2.42 -0.71 -16.74
N ALA A 278 -1.55 0.28 -16.56
CA ALA A 278 -1.38 1.35 -17.54
C ALA A 278 -0.61 0.90 -18.79
N SER A 279 0.37 0.00 -18.65
CA SER A 279 1.26 -0.39 -19.74
C SER A 279 0.70 -1.46 -20.67
N THR A 280 -0.03 -2.46 -20.15
CA THR A 280 -0.51 -3.61 -20.96
C THR A 280 -2.00 -3.58 -21.25
N GLY A 281 -2.79 -2.85 -20.47
CA GLY A 281 -4.25 -2.85 -20.59
C GLY A 281 -4.93 -4.18 -20.21
N TRP A 282 -4.18 -5.12 -19.59
CA TRP A 282 -4.64 -6.41 -19.05
C TRP A 282 -5.17 -7.44 -20.06
N GLU A 283 -5.09 -7.23 -21.38
CA GLU A 283 -5.71 -8.15 -22.35
C GLU A 283 -5.17 -9.59 -22.24
N ASP A 284 -3.86 -9.71 -22.04
CA ASP A 284 -3.19 -10.99 -21.83
C ASP A 284 -3.62 -11.67 -20.53
N ALA A 285 -3.68 -10.95 -19.40
CA ALA A 285 -4.19 -11.51 -18.14
C ALA A 285 -5.67 -11.90 -18.24
N PHE A 286 -6.49 -11.11 -18.93
CA PHE A 286 -7.91 -11.43 -19.13
C PHE A 286 -8.10 -12.68 -19.98
N ALA A 287 -7.27 -12.90 -20.99
CA ALA A 287 -7.29 -14.13 -21.78
C ALA A 287 -7.02 -15.35 -20.89
N SER A 288 -6.01 -15.32 -20.03
CA SER A 288 -5.72 -16.43 -19.13
C SER A 288 -6.78 -16.64 -18.05
N LEU A 289 -7.28 -15.55 -17.45
CA LEU A 289 -8.37 -15.60 -16.47
C LEU A 289 -9.67 -16.15 -17.07
N SER A 290 -9.90 -15.98 -18.38
CA SER A 290 -11.10 -16.49 -19.04
C SER A 290 -11.19 -18.02 -19.05
N LYS A 291 -10.06 -18.73 -18.97
CA LYS A 291 -9.99 -20.19 -18.83
C LYS A 291 -10.68 -20.68 -17.55
N LEU A 292 -10.65 -19.87 -16.49
CA LEU A 292 -11.31 -20.22 -15.22
C LEU A 292 -12.85 -20.23 -15.32
N ASN A 293 -13.44 -19.67 -16.39
CA ASN A 293 -14.90 -19.72 -16.58
C ASN A 293 -15.42 -21.13 -16.85
N GLU A 294 -14.56 -22.06 -17.27
CA GLU A 294 -14.92 -23.47 -17.47
C GLU A 294 -15.25 -24.16 -16.15
N ILE A 295 -14.56 -23.77 -15.07
CA ILE A 295 -14.71 -24.32 -13.73
C ILE A 295 -16.04 -23.87 -13.10
N LYS A 296 -16.76 -24.79 -12.44
CA LYS A 296 -17.95 -24.46 -11.62
C LYS A 296 -17.54 -24.25 -10.17
N PHE A 297 -17.11 -23.04 -9.83
CA PHE A 297 -16.69 -22.73 -8.45
C PHE A 297 -17.87 -22.76 -7.47
N LYS A 298 -17.63 -23.32 -6.28
CA LYS A 298 -18.51 -23.25 -5.10
C LYS A 298 -17.68 -22.84 -3.87
N LEU A 299 -17.16 -21.63 -3.92
CA LEU A 299 -16.25 -21.11 -2.90
C LEU A 299 -17.03 -20.41 -1.79
N PRO A 300 -16.68 -20.61 -0.51
CA PRO A 300 -17.25 -19.85 0.58
C PRO A 300 -16.78 -18.39 0.52
N THR A 301 -17.72 -17.48 0.35
CA THR A 301 -17.48 -16.03 0.38
C THR A 301 -17.10 -15.56 1.79
N ASP A 302 -17.66 -16.21 2.82
CA ASP A 302 -17.50 -15.89 4.24
C ASP A 302 -16.70 -16.96 5.03
N TRP A 303 -15.37 -17.03 4.84
CA TRP A 303 -14.54 -18.07 5.52
C TRP A 303 -14.59 -18.00 7.06
N ALA A 304 -14.80 -16.81 7.62
CA ALA A 304 -14.70 -16.60 9.07
C ALA A 304 -16.05 -16.41 9.78
N VAL A 305 -17.16 -16.40 9.02
CA VAL A 305 -18.51 -16.51 9.61
C VAL A 305 -18.72 -17.94 10.08
N ARG A 306 -18.23 -18.96 9.35
CA ARG A 306 -18.23 -20.35 9.86
C ARG A 306 -17.37 -20.54 11.08
N GLN A 307 -16.20 -19.91 11.20
CA GLN A 307 -15.41 -20.01 12.43
C GLN A 307 -16.14 -19.41 13.63
N LEU A 308 -16.81 -18.25 13.48
CA LEU A 308 -17.56 -17.64 14.58
C LEU A 308 -18.90 -18.35 14.87
N GLN A 309 -19.60 -18.84 13.85
CA GLN A 309 -20.82 -19.65 14.01
C GLN A 309 -20.50 -21.03 14.62
N ASN A 310 -19.46 -21.72 14.16
CA ASN A 310 -19.03 -22.99 14.74
C ASN A 310 -18.53 -22.84 16.18
N ILE A 311 -17.94 -21.71 16.56
CA ILE A 311 -17.59 -21.44 17.96
C ILE A 311 -18.86 -21.27 18.80
N ASN A 312 -19.86 -20.53 18.31
CA ASN A 312 -21.12 -20.36 19.03
C ASN A 312 -21.95 -21.64 19.13
N ASP A 313 -21.91 -22.51 18.11
CA ASP A 313 -22.57 -23.83 18.14
C ASP A 313 -21.81 -24.86 19.02
N ALA A 314 -20.55 -24.60 19.40
CA ALA A 314 -19.79 -25.43 20.34
C ALA A 314 -20.04 -25.07 21.82
N PHE A 315 -20.81 -24.00 22.08
CA PHE A 315 -21.19 -23.55 23.42
C PHE A 315 -22.70 -23.64 23.70
N ASN A 316 -23.46 -24.33 22.84
CA ASN A 316 -24.86 -24.70 23.07
C ASN A 316 -25.02 -26.21 23.21
#